data_AF-A0A1X2ZSV7-F1
#
_entry.id   AF-A0A1X2ZSV7-F1
#
_cell.length_a   1.000
_cell.length_b   1.000
_cell.length_c   1.000
_cell.angle_alpha   90.00
_cell.angle_beta   90.00
_cell.angle_gamma   90.00
#
_symmetry.space_group_name_H-M   'P 1'
#
loop_
_entity.id
_entity.type
_entity.pdbx_description
1 polymer ?
#
loop_
_entity_poly.entity_id
_entity_poly.type
_entity_poly.pdbx_seq_one_letter_code
_entity_poly.pdbx_strand_id
1 'polypeptide(L)'
;MRESQRPSEKPRQTRQTRQASAQSRRTASKRYEERAKRSKRHGQRHEQHGRHGKRHERRRAPPKYQPHARQRALVEPPAPPIELTPLVACSADTAQDVLWHIAEYAPRLRKWLVANPSATPAMLEYLAQVGGPGVPEALRILLKSLEMNGSGSDQPFIASTAL
;
A
#
# COMPACT_ATOMS: atom_id res chain seq x y z
N MET A 1 110.78 -44.41 43.72
CA MET A 1 111.84 -43.74 42.91
C MET A 1 111.30 -43.60 41.49
N ARG A 2 111.00 -42.36 41.08
CA ARG A 2 111.72 -41.55 40.06
C ARG A 2 111.56 -42.11 38.64
N GLU A 3 110.81 -41.40 37.78
CA GLU A 3 111.33 -40.40 36.81
C GLU A 3 111.70 -41.13 35.52
N SER A 4 111.01 -40.93 34.40
CA SER A 4 111.19 -39.84 33.44
C SER A 4 110.36 -40.26 32.20
N GLN A 5 109.82 -39.42 31.33
CA GLN A 5 110.57 -38.59 30.38
C GLN A 5 109.53 -37.80 29.53
N ARG A 6 109.81 -36.52 29.28
CA ARG A 6 109.17 -35.63 28.29
C ARG A 6 109.54 -36.07 26.85
N PRO A 7 108.74 -35.78 25.80
CA PRO A 7 108.88 -34.50 25.04
C PRO A 7 107.54 -33.97 24.47
N SER A 8 107.22 -32.66 24.55
CA SER A 8 107.58 -31.57 23.64
C SER A 8 107.03 -31.70 22.20
N GLU A 9 105.91 -31.03 21.89
CA GLU A 9 105.55 -30.57 20.54
C GLU A 9 104.75 -29.25 20.58
N LYS A 10 105.24 -28.24 19.83
CA LYS A 10 104.52 -27.02 19.39
C LYS A 10 103.86 -27.30 18.02
N PRO A 11 103.07 -26.38 17.42
CA PRO A 11 101.84 -25.75 17.88
C PRO A 11 100.67 -26.07 16.92
N ARG A 12 99.64 -26.81 17.37
CA ARG A 12 98.43 -27.18 16.59
C ARG A 12 97.37 -26.06 16.46
N GLN A 13 97.74 -24.78 16.64
CA GLN A 13 96.75 -23.72 16.89
C GLN A 13 96.14 -23.06 15.63
N THR A 14 96.79 -23.10 14.46
CA THR A 14 96.31 -22.35 13.26
C THR A 14 95.12 -23.01 12.56
N ARG A 15 94.88 -24.31 12.75
CA ARG A 15 93.77 -25.03 12.10
C ARG A 15 92.46 -24.93 12.88
N GLN A 16 92.53 -24.74 14.20
CA GLN A 16 91.37 -24.70 15.09
C GLN A 16 90.60 -23.37 14.98
N THR A 17 91.29 -22.23 14.86
CA THR A 17 90.65 -20.90 14.74
C THR A 17 89.88 -20.73 13.42
N ARG A 18 90.38 -21.28 12.31
CA ARG A 18 89.64 -21.30 11.03
C ARG A 18 88.37 -22.15 11.10
N GLN A 19 88.44 -23.30 11.76
CA GLN A 19 87.30 -24.21 11.92
C GLN A 19 86.20 -23.61 12.82
N ALA A 20 86.58 -22.97 13.93
CA ALA A 20 85.66 -22.25 14.80
C ALA A 20 84.95 -21.10 14.07
N SER A 21 85.68 -20.34 13.23
CA SER A 21 85.10 -19.24 12.44
C SER A 21 84.10 -19.72 11.35
N ALA A 22 84.30 -20.93 10.82
CA ALA A 22 83.43 -21.51 9.80
C ALA A 22 82.17 -22.13 10.42
N GLN A 23 82.29 -22.79 11.58
CA GLN A 23 81.14 -23.31 12.33
C GLN A 23 80.27 -22.16 12.87
N SER A 24 80.87 -21.10 13.41
CA SER A 24 80.15 -19.91 13.90
C SER A 24 79.40 -19.17 12.79
N ARG A 25 80.01 -19.04 11.59
CA ARG A 25 79.33 -18.45 10.42
C ARG A 25 78.13 -19.28 9.94
N ARG A 26 78.22 -20.62 10.01
CA ARG A 26 77.12 -21.53 9.63
C ARG A 26 75.95 -21.48 10.60
N THR A 27 76.19 -21.36 11.90
CA THR A 27 75.12 -21.26 12.92
C THR A 27 74.48 -19.89 12.94
N ALA A 28 75.28 -18.82 12.73
CA ALA A 28 74.77 -17.46 12.55
C ALA A 28 73.89 -17.37 11.29
N SER A 29 74.34 -17.90 10.16
CA SER A 29 73.57 -17.92 8.91
C SER A 29 72.24 -18.67 9.05
N LYS A 30 72.23 -19.86 9.70
CA LYS A 30 71.00 -20.59 10.00
C LYS A 30 70.02 -19.78 10.87
N ARG A 31 70.52 -19.06 11.89
CA ARG A 31 69.68 -18.22 12.75
C ARG A 31 69.09 -17.01 12.01
N TYR A 32 69.86 -16.38 11.11
CA TYR A 32 69.34 -15.30 10.26
C TYR A 32 68.29 -15.80 9.28
N GLU A 33 68.49 -16.99 8.70
CA GLU A 33 67.54 -17.60 7.78
C GLU A 33 66.25 -18.04 8.49
N GLU A 34 66.34 -18.57 9.71
CA GLU A 34 65.20 -18.92 10.54
C GLU A 34 64.43 -17.68 11.00
N ARG A 35 65.13 -16.59 11.36
CA ARG A 35 64.51 -15.29 11.68
C ARG A 35 63.83 -14.66 10.46
N ALA A 36 64.41 -14.78 9.26
CA ALA A 36 63.80 -14.34 8.01
C ALA A 36 62.56 -15.17 7.65
N LYS A 37 62.59 -16.49 7.87
CA LYS A 37 61.43 -17.39 7.68
C LYS A 37 60.32 -17.13 8.70
N ARG A 38 60.66 -16.80 9.96
CA ARG A 38 59.68 -16.40 11.00
C ARG A 38 59.06 -15.02 10.72
N SER A 39 59.85 -14.07 10.23
CA SER A 39 59.38 -12.75 9.83
C SER A 39 58.40 -12.80 8.63
N LYS A 40 58.66 -13.66 7.64
CA LYS A 40 57.72 -13.88 6.51
C LYS A 40 56.37 -14.47 6.91
N ARG A 41 56.29 -15.24 8.01
CA ARG A 41 55.02 -15.76 8.54
C ARG A 41 54.21 -14.71 9.32
N HIS A 42 54.87 -13.71 9.88
CA HIS A 42 54.22 -12.66 10.67
C HIS A 42 53.76 -11.45 9.82
N GLY A 43 54.33 -11.27 8.62
CA GLY A 43 53.88 -10.26 7.64
C GLY A 43 52.69 -10.70 6.77
N GLN A 44 52.50 -12.01 6.53
CA GLN A 44 51.39 -12.48 5.69
C GLN A 44 50.02 -12.50 6.39
N ARG A 45 49.95 -12.29 7.70
CA ARG A 45 48.68 -12.36 8.44
C ARG A 45 47.86 -11.07 8.39
N HIS A 46 48.42 -9.96 7.90
CA HIS A 46 47.73 -8.66 7.85
C HIS A 46 47.43 -8.15 6.43
N GLU A 47 47.61 -8.96 5.38
CA GLU A 47 47.21 -8.62 4.00
C GLU A 47 46.03 -9.46 3.45
N GLN A 48 45.45 -10.37 4.26
CA GLN A 48 44.27 -11.15 3.85
C GLN A 48 42.93 -10.60 4.37
N HIS A 49 42.92 -9.48 5.10
CA HIS A 49 41.69 -8.81 5.54
C HIS A 49 41.46 -7.44 4.89
N GLY A 50 42.03 -7.22 3.70
CA GLY A 50 41.81 -6.01 2.87
C GLY A 50 41.01 -6.24 1.59
N ARG A 51 40.49 -7.45 1.35
CA ARG A 51 39.70 -7.79 0.14
C ARG A 51 38.32 -8.33 0.48
N HIS A 52 37.60 -7.67 1.38
CA HIS A 52 36.18 -7.94 1.60
C HIS A 52 35.32 -6.67 1.52
N GLY A 53 35.61 -5.81 0.53
CA GLY A 53 34.94 -4.51 0.34
C GLY A 53 34.31 -4.28 -1.05
N LYS A 54 34.24 -5.29 -1.93
CA LYS A 54 33.72 -5.11 -3.30
C LYS A 54 32.79 -6.25 -3.75
N ARG A 55 31.98 -6.82 -2.83
CA ARG A 55 30.94 -7.82 -3.18
C ARG A 55 29.52 -7.31 -2.95
N HIS A 56 29.28 -6.03 -3.19
CA HIS A 56 27.92 -5.46 -3.23
C HIS A 56 27.63 -4.59 -4.47
N GLU A 57 28.45 -4.64 -5.52
CA GLU A 57 28.14 -3.99 -6.81
C GLU A 57 27.34 -4.91 -7.77
N ARG A 58 26.59 -5.87 -7.21
CA ARG A 58 25.44 -6.49 -7.91
C ARG A 58 24.15 -6.32 -7.11
N ARG A 59 24.10 -5.31 -6.23
CA ARG A 59 22.82 -4.68 -5.95
C ARG A 59 22.48 -3.92 -7.22
N ARG A 60 21.62 -4.50 -8.08
CA ARG A 60 20.75 -3.67 -8.93
C ARG A 60 20.30 -2.53 -8.03
N ALA A 61 20.60 -1.29 -8.41
CA ALA A 61 20.06 -0.14 -7.69
C ALA A 61 18.59 -0.46 -7.42
N PRO A 62 18.06 -0.20 -6.20
CA PRO A 62 16.63 -0.31 -6.01
C PRO A 62 16.01 0.49 -7.18
N PRO A 63 15.04 -0.08 -7.91
CA PRO A 63 14.44 0.64 -9.02
C PRO A 63 14.13 2.03 -8.51
N LYS A 64 14.63 3.08 -9.20
CA LYS A 64 14.25 4.45 -8.85
C LYS A 64 12.75 4.40 -8.68
N TYR A 65 12.25 4.83 -7.52
CA TYR A 65 10.82 4.95 -7.29
C TYR A 65 10.32 6.00 -8.27
N GLN A 66 10.05 5.56 -9.49
CA GLN A 66 9.08 6.19 -10.34
C GLN A 66 7.79 5.83 -9.64
N PRO A 67 7.04 6.79 -9.09
CA PRO A 67 5.63 6.56 -8.97
C PRO A 67 5.22 6.40 -10.43
N HIS A 68 5.16 5.16 -10.90
CA HIS A 68 4.11 4.82 -11.82
C HIS A 68 2.91 5.39 -11.08
N ALA A 69 2.32 6.45 -11.63
CA ALA A 69 0.94 6.69 -11.37
C ALA A 69 0.28 5.38 -11.77
N ARG A 70 0.24 4.41 -10.83
CA ARG A 70 -0.91 3.58 -10.65
C ARG A 70 -1.96 4.65 -10.69
N GLN A 71 -2.64 4.72 -11.83
CA GLN A 71 -4.04 5.06 -11.83
C GLN A 71 -4.57 4.16 -10.72
N ARG A 72 -4.50 4.66 -9.47
CA ARG A 72 -5.55 4.43 -8.51
C ARG A 72 -6.71 4.74 -9.40
N ALA A 73 -7.42 3.69 -9.85
CA ALA A 73 -8.77 3.88 -10.29
C ALA A 73 -9.30 4.84 -9.24
N LEU A 74 -9.58 6.06 -9.67
CA LEU A 74 -10.24 7.04 -8.84
C LEU A 74 -11.58 6.37 -8.62
N VAL A 75 -11.62 5.44 -7.65
CA VAL A 75 -12.84 4.89 -7.13
C VAL A 75 -13.38 6.10 -6.43
N GLU A 76 -14.15 6.84 -7.22
CA GLU A 76 -14.90 7.98 -6.76
C GLU A 76 -15.56 7.50 -5.47
N PRO A 77 -15.40 8.24 -4.35
CA PRO A 77 -16.04 7.83 -3.12
C PRO A 77 -17.51 7.53 -3.44
N PRO A 78 -18.06 6.42 -2.93
CA PRO A 78 -19.45 6.06 -3.24
C PRO A 78 -20.29 7.31 -3.03
N ALA A 79 -21.11 7.64 -4.03
CA ALA A 79 -21.89 8.87 -4.03
C ALA A 79 -22.53 9.05 -2.65
N PRO A 80 -22.53 10.28 -2.10
CA PRO A 80 -23.06 10.52 -0.77
C PRO A 80 -24.46 9.91 -0.65
N PRO A 81 -24.85 9.40 0.53
CA PRO A 81 -26.17 8.83 0.74
C PRO A 81 -27.22 9.77 0.16
N ILE A 82 -28.09 9.24 -0.71
CA ILE A 82 -29.10 10.04 -1.40
C ILE A 82 -29.95 10.70 -0.32
N GLU A 83 -29.77 12.01 -0.13
CA GLU A 83 -30.58 12.81 0.77
C GLU A 83 -32.03 12.68 0.31
N LEU A 84 -32.89 12.07 1.15
CA LEU A 84 -34.31 11.98 0.87
C LEU A 84 -34.88 13.39 0.94
N THR A 85 -35.16 13.99 -0.21
CA THR A 85 -35.64 15.37 -0.34
C THR A 85 -37.06 15.40 -0.93
N PRO A 86 -37.80 16.50 -0.76
CA PRO A 86 -39.08 16.70 -1.42
C PRO A 86 -39.01 16.57 -2.95
N LEU A 87 -37.91 17.02 -3.57
CA LEU A 87 -37.71 16.92 -5.02
C LEU A 87 -37.61 15.46 -5.48
N VAL A 88 -36.86 14.64 -4.75
CA VAL A 88 -36.82 13.19 -5.00
C VAL A 88 -38.20 12.58 -4.80
N ALA A 89 -38.92 12.97 -3.74
CA ALA A 89 -40.27 12.45 -3.49
C ALA A 89 -41.30 12.82 -4.57
N CYS A 90 -41.15 13.94 -5.29
CA CYS A 90 -42.06 14.36 -6.37
C CYS A 90 -41.60 13.95 -7.78
N SER A 91 -40.34 13.53 -7.96
CA SER A 91 -39.78 13.27 -9.28
C SER A 91 -40.37 11.99 -9.91
N ALA A 92 -40.76 12.09 -11.18
CA ALA A 92 -41.29 10.98 -11.98
C ALA A 92 -40.24 9.88 -12.25
N ASP A 93 -38.96 10.24 -12.25
CA ASP A 93 -37.85 9.32 -12.53
C ASP A 93 -37.41 8.53 -11.29
N THR A 94 -38.03 8.77 -10.14
CA THR A 94 -37.67 8.09 -8.89
C THR A 94 -38.15 6.66 -8.90
N ALA A 95 -37.23 5.73 -8.68
CA ALA A 95 -37.54 4.30 -8.64
C ALA A 95 -38.56 3.95 -7.54
N GLN A 96 -39.42 2.97 -7.82
CA GLN A 96 -40.53 2.57 -6.93
C GLN A 96 -40.05 2.14 -5.53
N ASP A 97 -38.91 1.46 -5.45
CA ASP A 97 -38.32 1.02 -4.18
C ASP A 97 -37.91 2.21 -3.30
N VAL A 98 -37.40 3.28 -3.91
CA VAL A 98 -37.04 4.52 -3.21
C VAL A 98 -38.29 5.23 -2.71
N LEU A 99 -39.37 5.25 -3.51
CA LEU A 99 -40.64 5.82 -3.09
C LEU A 99 -41.19 5.08 -1.86
N TRP A 100 -41.24 3.74 -1.88
CA TRP A 100 -41.66 2.93 -0.73
C TRP A 100 -40.79 3.17 0.49
N HIS A 101 -39.47 3.28 0.31
CA HIS A 101 -38.56 3.63 1.39
C HIS A 101 -38.89 5.00 2.01
N ILE A 102 -39.20 6.01 1.20
CA ILE A 102 -39.65 7.33 1.69
C ILE A 102 -40.98 7.20 2.46
N ALA A 103 -41.92 6.41 1.96
CA ALA A 103 -43.21 6.21 2.62
C ALA A 103 -43.08 5.54 3.98
N GLU A 104 -42.16 4.60 4.15
CA GLU A 104 -41.94 3.92 5.43
C GLU A 104 -41.18 4.82 6.40
N TYR A 105 -40.04 5.37 5.98
CA TYR A 105 -39.05 5.93 6.90
C TYR A 105 -39.02 7.45 6.99
N ALA A 106 -39.67 8.17 6.05
CA ALA A 106 -39.63 9.64 6.01
C ALA A 106 -41.05 10.26 6.10
N PRO A 107 -41.69 10.26 7.29
CA PRO A 107 -43.07 10.72 7.46
C PRO A 107 -43.30 12.17 7.00
N ARG A 108 -42.30 13.05 7.15
CA ARG A 108 -42.37 14.45 6.71
C ARG A 108 -42.45 14.60 5.18
N LEU A 109 -41.97 13.61 4.44
CA LEU A 109 -41.92 13.64 2.98
C LEU A 109 -43.14 12.98 2.33
N ARG A 110 -43.93 12.20 3.07
CA ARG A 110 -45.10 11.49 2.56
C ARG A 110 -46.10 12.38 1.82
N LYS A 111 -46.29 13.62 2.26
CA LYS A 111 -47.20 14.57 1.60
C LYS A 111 -46.77 14.90 0.16
N TRP A 112 -45.47 14.81 -0.14
CA TRP A 112 -44.92 15.08 -1.46
C TRP A 112 -45.11 13.88 -2.40
N LEU A 113 -45.10 12.66 -1.86
CA LEU A 113 -45.39 11.43 -2.63
C LEU A 113 -46.79 11.45 -3.25
N VAL A 114 -47.75 12.10 -2.60
CA VAL A 114 -49.13 12.25 -3.13
C VAL A 114 -49.14 12.99 -4.47
N ALA A 115 -48.20 13.90 -4.69
CA ALA A 115 -48.08 14.65 -5.94
C ALA A 115 -47.16 13.96 -6.97
N ASN A 116 -46.57 12.81 -6.64
CA ASN A 116 -45.68 12.10 -7.54
C ASN A 116 -46.48 11.36 -8.62
N PRO A 117 -46.28 11.64 -9.91
CA PRO A 117 -47.03 10.99 -10.99
C PRO A 117 -46.72 9.49 -11.13
N SER A 118 -45.56 9.05 -10.65
CA SER A 118 -45.14 7.65 -10.65
C SER A 118 -45.60 6.89 -9.41
N ALA A 119 -46.23 7.55 -8.43
CA ALA A 119 -46.77 6.87 -7.25
C ALA A 119 -47.89 5.91 -7.64
N THR A 120 -47.75 4.65 -7.23
CA THR A 120 -48.75 3.62 -7.51
C THR A 120 -50.02 3.80 -6.66
N PRO A 121 -51.19 3.33 -7.13
CA PRO A 121 -52.43 3.42 -6.36
C PRO A 121 -52.34 2.78 -4.97
N ALA A 122 -51.71 1.59 -4.88
CA ALA A 122 -51.48 0.89 -3.61
C ALA A 122 -50.66 1.72 -2.63
N MET A 123 -49.74 2.54 -3.14
CA MET A 123 -48.93 3.42 -2.33
C MET A 123 -49.74 4.60 -1.79
N LEU A 124 -50.61 5.21 -2.61
CA LEU A 124 -51.51 6.28 -2.15
C LEU A 124 -52.51 5.76 -1.11
N GLU A 125 -52.99 4.52 -1.26
CA GLU A 125 -53.84 3.86 -0.28
C GLU A 125 -53.09 3.65 1.05
N TYR A 126 -51.86 3.13 1.00
CA TYR A 126 -51.01 3.02 2.18
C TYR A 126 -50.79 4.37 2.87
N LEU A 127 -50.53 5.43 2.11
CA LEU A 127 -50.38 6.78 2.64
C LEU A 127 -51.68 7.31 3.27
N ALA A 128 -52.84 6.95 2.75
CA ALA A 128 -54.13 7.30 3.33
C ALA A 128 -54.36 6.58 4.68
N GLN A 129 -53.90 5.33 4.80
CA GLN A 129 -54.02 4.52 6.02
C GLN A 129 -53.04 4.96 7.10
N VAL A 130 -51.75 5.08 6.77
CA VAL A 130 -50.68 5.40 7.73
C VAL A 130 -50.59 6.90 8.01
N GLY A 131 -50.98 7.72 7.04
CA GLY A 131 -50.98 9.17 7.16
C GLY A 131 -49.58 9.79 7.28
N GLY A 132 -49.57 11.04 7.70
CA GLY A 132 -48.36 11.85 7.90
C GLY A 132 -48.69 13.33 7.89
N PRO A 133 -47.75 14.20 8.31
CA PRO A 133 -47.98 15.64 8.34
C PRO A 133 -48.36 16.17 6.95
N GLY A 134 -49.60 16.65 6.79
CA GLY A 134 -50.11 17.21 5.54
C GLY A 134 -50.53 16.19 4.48
N VAL A 135 -50.47 14.88 4.76
CA VAL A 135 -50.91 13.83 3.82
C VAL A 135 -52.43 13.90 3.56
N PRO A 136 -53.31 14.03 4.58
CA PRO A 136 -54.75 14.09 4.34
C PRO A 136 -55.14 15.29 3.45
N GLU A 137 -54.52 16.45 3.69
CA GLU A 137 -54.80 17.65 2.91
C GLU A 137 -54.26 17.52 1.47
N ALA A 138 -53.07 16.95 1.29
CA ALA A 138 -52.53 16.68 -0.04
C ALA A 138 -53.43 15.74 -0.85
N LEU A 139 -53.92 14.65 -0.23
CA LEU A 139 -54.86 13.72 -0.87
C LEU A 139 -56.17 14.41 -1.23
N ARG A 140 -56.72 15.24 -0.33
CA ARG A 140 -57.94 16.01 -0.56
C ARG A 140 -57.78 16.97 -1.75
N ILE A 141 -56.64 17.66 -1.87
CA ILE A 141 -56.34 18.55 -2.99
C ILE A 141 -56.21 17.75 -4.30
N LEU A 142 -55.49 16.63 -4.28
CA LEU A 142 -55.33 15.75 -5.44
C LEU A 142 -56.69 15.29 -5.97
N LEU A 143 -57.53 14.71 -5.10
CA LEU A 143 -58.85 14.22 -5.48
C LEU A 143 -59.74 15.34 -6.04
N LYS A 144 -59.77 16.49 -5.38
CA LYS A 144 -60.48 17.68 -5.89
C LYS A 144 -59.98 18.11 -7.27
N SER A 145 -58.68 18.07 -7.52
CA SER A 145 -58.12 18.39 -8.84
C SER A 145 -58.55 17.38 -9.91
N LEU A 146 -58.64 16.09 -9.58
CA LEU A 146 -59.10 15.07 -10.51
C LEU A 146 -60.58 15.23 -10.86
N GLU A 147 -61.42 15.56 -9.87
CA GLU A 147 -62.84 15.88 -10.08
C GLU A 147 -63.01 17.09 -11.02
N MET A 148 -62.23 18.15 -10.82
CA MET A 148 -62.25 19.35 -11.67
C MET A 148 -61.77 19.07 -13.10
N ASN A 149 -60.76 18.21 -13.27
CA ASN A 149 -60.22 17.83 -14.58
C ASN A 149 -61.14 16.87 -15.34
N GLY A 150 -61.91 16.03 -14.64
CA GLY A 150 -62.90 15.12 -15.24
C GLY A 150 -64.14 15.81 -15.80
N SER A 151 -64.51 16.98 -15.24
CA SER A 151 -65.68 17.77 -15.64
C SER A 151 -65.54 18.50 -16.98
N GLY A 152 -64.36 18.48 -17.63
CA GLY A 152 -64.10 19.19 -18.89
C GLY A 152 -64.61 18.48 -20.16
N SER A 153 -65.22 17.30 -20.04
CA SER A 153 -65.71 16.51 -21.19
C SER A 153 -67.20 16.71 -21.50
N ASP A 154 -67.94 17.43 -20.67
CA ASP A 154 -69.33 17.87 -20.94
C ASP A 154 -69.38 19.25 -21.63
N GLN A 155 -68.46 19.52 -22.55
CA GLN A 155 -68.74 20.58 -23.53
C GLN A 155 -69.80 20.03 -24.48
N PRO A 156 -71.01 20.62 -24.57
CA PRO A 156 -71.91 20.27 -25.65
C PRO A 156 -71.15 20.60 -26.94
N PHE A 157 -70.81 19.57 -27.71
CA PHE A 157 -70.38 19.74 -29.09
C PHE A 157 -71.56 20.42 -29.77
N ILE A 158 -71.54 21.76 -29.82
CA ILE A 158 -72.56 22.54 -30.53
C ILE A 158 -72.35 22.15 -31.98
N ALA A 159 -73.09 21.14 -32.41
CA ALA A 159 -73.18 20.73 -33.79
C ALA A 159 -73.59 21.98 -34.56
N SER A 160 -72.62 22.59 -35.25
CA SER A 160 -72.90 23.61 -36.25
C SER A 160 -73.64 22.91 -37.38
N THR A 161 -74.97 22.82 -37.24
CA THR A 161 -75.88 22.67 -38.36
C THR A 161 -75.71 23.95 -39.18
N ALA A 162 -74.81 23.85 -40.17
CA ALA A 162 -74.78 24.77 -41.28
C ALA A 162 -76.10 24.62 -42.03
N LEU A 163 -76.85 25.73 -42.12
CA LEU A 163 -78.00 25.90 -42.99
C LEU A 163 -77.53 26.39 -44.36
#